data_AF-A0A965Y9P7-F1
#
_entry.id   AF-A0A965Y9P7-F1
#
_cell.length_a   1.000
_cell.length_b   1.000
_cell.length_c   1.000
_cell.angle_alpha   90.00
_cell.angle_beta   90.00
_cell.angle_gamma   90.00
#
_symmetry.space_group_name_H-M   'P 1'
#
loop_
_entity.id
_entity.type
_entity.pdbx_description
1 polymer ?
#
loop_
_entity_poly.entity_id
_entity_poly.type
_entity_poly.pdbx_seq_one_letter_code
_entity_poly.pdbx_strand_id
1 'polypeptide(L)'
;MLELMLGDYFGLTIIDLNYKRSLERLERLGQLGPEIDLKVFDIVKDRFDDHRDRLKKKKPGGIHYTLTDKGLINVPLEIQILDYESAVRDMFGPNKHFLYSIRNKKASLDY
;
A
#
# COMPACT_ATOMS: atom_id res chain seq x y z
N MET A 1 -20.46 14.98 -14.34
CA MET A 1 -19.12 15.43 -13.89
C MET A 1 -18.95 14.88 -12.49
N LEU A 2 -17.94 14.05 -12.23
CA LEU A 2 -17.66 13.59 -10.86
C LEU A 2 -16.84 14.70 -10.19
N GLU A 3 -17.42 15.39 -9.21
CA GLU A 3 -16.68 16.34 -8.38
C GLU A 3 -15.98 15.54 -7.28
N LEU A 4 -14.63 15.60 -7.25
CA LEU A 4 -13.85 15.05 -6.16
C LEU A 4 -14.23 15.79 -4.87
N MET A 5 -14.77 15.08 -3.88
CA MET A 5 -15.14 15.65 -2.58
C MET A 5 -13.99 15.52 -1.58
N LEU A 6 -13.93 16.44 -0.62
CA LEU A 6 -13.12 16.30 0.60
C LEU A 6 -13.63 15.07 1.37
N GLY A 7 -13.02 13.91 1.13
CA GLY A 7 -13.49 12.59 1.58
C GLY A 7 -13.20 11.48 0.58
N ASP A 8 -12.94 11.82 -0.69
CA ASP A 8 -12.41 10.87 -1.65
C ASP A 8 -10.98 10.50 -1.26
N TYR A 9 -10.76 9.19 -1.13
CA TYR A 9 -9.55 8.61 -0.59
C TYR A 9 -8.34 8.94 -1.46
N PHE A 10 -7.34 9.62 -0.90
CA PHE A 10 -6.08 9.86 -1.59
C PHE A 10 -5.13 8.70 -1.31
N GLY A 11 -4.51 8.17 -2.36
CA GLY A 11 -3.49 7.13 -2.27
C GLY A 11 -2.17 7.63 -2.85
N LEU A 12 -1.08 7.43 -2.12
CA LEU A 12 0.29 7.66 -2.57
C LEU A 12 1.04 6.34 -2.59
N THR A 13 1.62 5.98 -3.73
CA THR A 13 2.50 4.81 -3.83
C THR A 13 3.96 5.25 -3.97
N ILE A 14 4.79 4.81 -3.04
CA ILE A 14 6.25 4.99 -3.06
C ILE A 14 6.89 3.69 -3.55
N ILE A 15 7.53 3.76 -4.72
CA ILE A 15 8.18 2.61 -5.34
C ILE A 15 9.69 2.76 -5.21
N ASP A 16 10.34 1.79 -4.54
CA ASP A 16 11.80 1.73 -4.52
C ASP A 16 12.31 0.89 -5.71
N LEU A 17 13.06 1.56 -6.60
CA LEU A 17 13.63 0.97 -7.81
C LEU A 17 14.84 0.06 -7.53
N ASN A 18 15.43 0.12 -6.34
CA ASN A 18 16.54 -0.75 -5.96
C ASN A 18 16.03 -1.91 -5.09
N TYR A 19 16.04 -3.12 -5.64
CA TYR A 19 15.49 -4.30 -4.97
C TYR A 19 16.17 -4.65 -3.64
N LYS A 20 17.51 -4.58 -3.55
CA LYS A 20 18.19 -4.90 -2.29
C LYS A 20 17.82 -3.90 -1.20
N ARG A 21 17.87 -2.61 -1.53
CA ARG A 21 17.51 -1.52 -0.62
C ARG A 21 16.02 -1.58 -0.22
N SER A 22 15.14 -1.95 -1.15
CA SER A 22 13.72 -2.03 -0.89
C SER A 22 13.42 -3.12 0.15
N LEU A 23 14.02 -4.30 0.04
CA LEU A 23 13.85 -5.38 1.02
C LEU A 23 14.29 -4.95 2.42
N GLU A 24 15.46 -4.32 2.54
CA GLU A 24 15.96 -3.79 3.82
C GLU A 24 15.03 -2.73 4.41
N ARG A 25 14.50 -1.84 3.57
CA ARG A 25 13.56 -0.79 4.00
C ARG A 25 12.23 -1.39 4.46
N LEU A 26 11.65 -2.29 3.68
CA LEU A 26 10.40 -2.96 4.03
C LEU A 26 10.56 -3.73 5.33
N GLU A 27 11.68 -4.44 5.51
CA GLU A 27 11.97 -5.16 6.75
C GLU A 27 11.95 -4.23 7.96
N ARG A 28 12.65 -3.09 7.88
CA ARG A 28 12.66 -2.08 8.94
C ARG A 28 11.29 -1.51 9.23
N LEU A 29 10.52 -1.16 8.19
CA LEU A 29 9.19 -0.58 8.34
C LEU A 29 8.21 -1.58 8.97
N GLY A 30 8.25 -2.85 8.54
CA GLY A 30 7.40 -3.88 9.14
C GLY A 30 7.79 -4.25 10.57
N GLN A 31 9.06 -4.08 10.97
CA GLN A 31 9.49 -4.20 12.37
C GLN A 31 9.00 -3.01 13.23
N LEU A 32 9.00 -1.80 12.68
CA LEU A 32 8.42 -0.62 13.34
C LEU A 32 6.89 -0.71 13.44
N GLY A 33 6.26 -1.34 12.45
CA GLY A 33 4.81 -1.55 12.42
C GLY A 33 4.04 -0.22 12.40
N PRO A 34 2.83 -0.19 13.01
CA PRO A 34 2.01 1.02 13.12
C PRO A 34 2.50 2.01 14.20
N GLU A 35 3.61 1.72 14.87
CA GLU A 35 4.17 2.53 15.96
C GLU A 35 5.20 3.58 15.46
N ILE A 36 5.41 3.70 14.15
CA ILE A 36 6.30 4.72 13.59
C ILE A 36 5.77 6.13 13.88
N ASP A 37 6.63 6.99 14.43
CA ASP A 37 6.28 8.38 14.72
C ASP A 37 6.38 9.24 13.45
N LEU A 38 5.23 9.73 12.99
CA LEU A 38 5.12 10.69 11.90
C LEU A 38 4.72 12.05 12.49
N LYS A 39 5.63 13.04 12.36
CA LYS A 39 5.46 14.36 12.97
C LYS A 39 4.14 15.07 12.61
N VAL A 40 3.68 14.89 11.38
CA VAL A 40 2.53 15.63 10.80
C VAL A 40 1.28 14.74 10.67
N PHE A 41 1.44 13.41 10.79
CA PHE A 41 0.37 12.45 10.53
C PHE A 41 0.12 11.57 11.75
N ASP A 42 -1.14 11.22 11.99
CA ASP A 42 -1.52 10.11 12.85
C ASP A 42 -1.71 8.84 12.02
N ILE A 43 -1.29 7.70 12.54
CA ILE A 43 -1.50 6.39 11.90
C ILE A 43 -2.81 5.81 12.41
N VAL A 44 -3.67 5.43 11.48
CA VAL A 44 -4.87 4.64 11.75
C VAL A 44 -4.44 3.19 11.95
N LYS A 45 -4.11 2.82 13.19
CA LYS A 45 -3.39 1.57 13.52
C LYS A 45 -4.10 0.29 13.06
N ASP A 46 -5.43 0.27 13.05
CA ASP A 46 -6.27 -0.83 12.57
C ASP A 46 -6.29 -0.96 11.03
N ARG A 47 -5.68 -0.02 10.33
CA ARG A 47 -5.53 0.04 8.87
C ARG A 47 -4.08 0.01 8.43
N PHE A 48 -3.21 -0.56 9.26
CA PHE A 48 -1.85 -0.92 8.90
C PHE A 48 -1.81 -2.34 8.34
N ASP A 49 -1.26 -2.47 7.14
CA ASP A 49 -1.14 -3.76 6.46
C ASP A 49 0.33 -4.07 6.14
N ASP A 50 0.83 -5.16 6.74
CA ASP A 50 2.12 -5.75 6.39
C ASP A 50 1.90 -6.88 5.39
N HIS A 51 2.35 -6.67 4.16
CA HIS A 51 2.22 -7.62 3.06
C HIS A 51 3.59 -8.16 2.60
N ARG A 52 4.63 -8.08 3.44
CA ARG A 52 5.97 -8.59 3.10
C ARG A 52 5.99 -10.10 2.83
N ASP A 53 5.11 -10.86 3.47
CA ASP A 53 5.00 -12.31 3.25
C ASP A 53 4.64 -12.64 1.78
N ARG A 54 3.93 -11.74 1.09
CA ARG A 54 3.51 -11.87 -0.31
C ARG A 54 4.70 -11.86 -1.27
N LEU A 55 5.80 -11.20 -0.90
CA LEU A 55 7.03 -11.16 -1.71
C LEU A 55 7.57 -12.57 -1.96
N LYS A 56 7.55 -13.43 -0.93
CA LYS A 56 7.98 -14.84 -1.03
C LYS A 56 7.10 -15.65 -1.98
N LYS A 57 5.83 -15.26 -2.12
CA LYS A 57 4.82 -15.90 -2.97
C LYS A 57 4.78 -15.28 -4.38
N LYS A 58 5.73 -14.41 -4.74
CA LYS A 58 5.75 -13.66 -6.01
C LYS A 58 4.44 -12.88 -6.26
N LYS A 59 3.78 -12.43 -5.20
CA LYS A 59 2.60 -11.56 -5.24
C LYS A 59 3.02 -10.13 -4.88
N PRO A 60 2.23 -9.10 -5.28
CA PRO A 60 2.49 -7.74 -4.83
C PRO A 60 2.58 -7.69 -3.31
N GLY A 61 3.71 -7.21 -2.79
CA GLY A 61 3.97 -7.10 -1.36
C GLY A 61 4.59 -5.76 -1.01
N GLY A 62 4.44 -5.36 0.24
CA GLY A 62 4.87 -4.06 0.72
C GLY A 62 4.31 -3.75 2.10
N ILE A 63 4.41 -2.48 2.49
CA ILE A 63 3.83 -1.95 3.72
C ILE A 63 2.84 -0.85 3.35
N HIS A 64 1.64 -0.92 3.92
CA HIS A 64 0.60 0.08 3.69
C HIS A 64 0.25 0.75 5.03
N TYR A 65 0.25 2.09 5.01
CA TYR A 65 -0.18 2.91 6.13
C TYR A 65 -1.42 3.69 5.72
N THR A 66 -2.43 3.71 6.57
CA THR A 66 -3.50 4.73 6.48
C THR A 66 -3.21 5.81 7.50
N LEU A 67 -3.16 7.05 7.03
CA LEU A 67 -2.77 8.22 7.79
C LEU A 67 -3.90 9.25 7.82
N THR A 68 -3.96 10.04 8.87
CA THR A 68 -4.77 11.26 8.92
C THR A 68 -3.86 12.45 9.25
N ASP A 69 -4.03 13.56 8.54
CA ASP A 69 -3.28 14.77 8.82
C ASP A 69 -3.72 15.37 10.18
N LYS A 70 -2.75 15.76 11.02
CA LYS A 70 -2.99 16.32 12.36
C LYS A 70 -3.57 17.74 12.33
N GLY A 71 -3.38 18.48 11.25
CA GLY A 71 -3.69 19.91 11.15
C GLY A 71 -4.88 20.28 10.26
N LEU A 72 -5.22 19.45 9.28
CA LEU A 72 -6.16 19.80 8.20
C LEU A 72 -7.12 18.62 7.91
N ILE A 73 -8.27 18.65 8.57
CA ILE A 73 -9.55 18.06 8.10
C ILE A 73 -9.69 16.51 8.26
N ASN A 74 -8.76 15.80 8.89
CA ASN A 74 -8.83 14.33 9.08
C ASN A 74 -9.03 13.55 7.77
N VAL A 75 -8.52 14.05 6.65
CA VAL A 75 -8.64 13.34 5.37
C VAL A 75 -7.76 12.09 5.43
N PRO A 76 -8.33 10.88 5.20
CA PRO A 76 -7.54 9.66 5.20
C PRO A 76 -6.68 9.60 3.92
N LEU A 77 -5.38 9.36 4.12
CA LEU A 77 -4.38 9.15 3.09
C LEU A 77 -3.80 7.75 3.23
N GLU A 78 -3.87 6.94 2.17
CA GLU A 78 -3.10 5.68 2.13
C GLU A 78 -1.72 5.93 1.54
N ILE A 79 -0.68 5.46 2.23
CA ILE A 79 0.68 5.38 1.71
C ILE A 79 1.04 3.92 1.54
N GLN A 80 1.33 3.52 0.31
CA GLN A 80 1.82 2.19 -0.04
C GLN A 80 3.30 2.26 -0.36
N ILE A 81 4.11 1.43 0.30
CA ILE A 81 5.56 1.36 0.06
C ILE A 81 5.87 0.00 -0.53
N LEU A 82 6.32 -0.02 -1.78
CA LEU A 82 6.53 -1.22 -2.58
C LEU A 82 7.96 -1.27 -3.13
N ASP A 83 8.45 -2.48 -3.42
CA ASP A 83 9.56 -2.67 -4.35
C ASP A 83 9.08 -2.58 -5.81
N TYR A 84 10.01 -2.34 -6.73
CA TYR A 84 9.71 -2.25 -8.16
C TYR A 84 8.99 -3.49 -8.73
N GLU A 85 9.39 -4.71 -8.37
CA GLU A 85 8.73 -5.91 -8.89
C GLU A 85 7.30 -6.02 -8.36
N SER A 86 7.07 -5.68 -7.10
CA SER A 86 5.72 -5.63 -6.53
C SER A 86 4.85 -4.60 -7.22
N ALA A 87 5.37 -3.40 -7.52
CA ALA A 87 4.65 -2.39 -8.27
C ALA A 87 4.30 -2.86 -9.69
N VAL A 88 5.25 -3.47 -10.41
CA VAL A 88 5.00 -4.05 -11.74
C VAL A 88 3.95 -5.16 -11.65
N ARG A 89 4.01 -6.04 -10.65
CA ARG A 89 3.03 -7.11 -10.45
C ARG A 89 1.65 -6.57 -10.07
N ASP A 90 1.57 -5.49 -9.33
CA ASP A 90 0.31 -4.85 -8.98
C ASP A 90 -0.34 -4.21 -10.22
N MET A 91 0.48 -3.51 -11.02
CA MET A 91 0.03 -2.84 -12.24
C MET A 91 -0.26 -3.80 -13.40
N PHE A 92 0.53 -4.87 -13.58
CA PHE A 92 0.54 -5.72 -14.77
C PHE A 92 0.32 -7.21 -14.49
N GLY A 93 0.39 -7.65 -13.23
CA GLY A 93 0.31 -9.07 -12.87
C GLY A 93 -1.09 -9.67 -12.96
N PRO A 94 -1.21 -10.98 -12.75
CA PRO A 94 -2.50 -11.69 -12.82
C PRO A 94 -3.46 -11.27 -11.68
N ASN A 95 -2.94 -10.65 -10.63
CA ASN A 95 -3.68 -10.24 -9.44
C ASN A 95 -4.17 -8.78 -9.45
N LYS A 96 -4.27 -8.12 -10.62
CA LYS A 96 -4.71 -6.72 -10.69
C LYS A 96 -6.06 -6.52 -10.00
N HIS A 97 -6.08 -5.65 -8.98
CA HIS A 97 -7.31 -5.13 -8.39
C HIS A 97 -8.24 -4.51 -9.44
N PHE A 98 -7.66 -3.87 -10.48
CA PHE A 98 -8.39 -3.30 -11.62
C PHE A 98 -9.08 -4.34 -12.52
N LEU A 99 -8.47 -5.51 -12.76
CA LEU A 99 -9.14 -6.57 -13.52
C LEU A 99 -10.22 -7.26 -12.67
N TYR A 100 -10.05 -7.30 -11.34
CA TYR A 100 -11.03 -7.86 -10.42
C TYR A 100 -12.32 -7.03 -10.35
N SER A 101 -12.22 -5.69 -10.29
CA SER A 101 -13.40 -4.80 -10.28
C SER A 101 -14.17 -4.84 -11.60
N ILE A 102 -13.47 -5.00 -12.73
CA ILE A 102 -14.11 -5.09 -14.07
C ILE A 102 -14.72 -6.48 -14.33
N ARG A 103 -14.13 -7.56 -13.81
CA ARG A 103 -14.54 -8.94 -14.15
C ARG A 103 -15.50 -9.58 -13.15
N ASN A 104 -15.83 -8.95 -12.03
CA ASN A 104 -16.74 -9.47 -11.00
C ASN A 104 -16.35 -10.89 -10.50
N LYS A 105 -15.07 -11.26 -10.64
CA LYS A 105 -14.56 -12.58 -10.30
C LYS A 105 -13.77 -12.48 -9.01
N LYS A 106 -14.17 -13.24 -7.99
CA LYS A 106 -13.33 -13.50 -6.81
C LYS A 106 -11.95 -13.96 -7.28
N ALA A 107 -10.90 -13.44 -6.64
CA ALA A 107 -9.52 -13.82 -6.89
C ALA A 107 -9.36 -15.35 -6.95
N SER A 108 -9.02 -15.87 -8.13
CA SER A 108 -8.64 -17.27 -8.27
C SER A 108 -7.31 -17.45 -7.54
N LEU A 109 -7.32 -18.30 -6.53
CA LEU A 109 -6.20 -18.56 -5.64
C LEU A 109 -5.05 -19.36 -6.28
N ASP A 110 -5.17 -19.76 -7.54
CA ASP A 110 -4.24 -20.69 -8.16
C ASP A 110 -3.36 -19.98 -9.20
N TYR A 111 -2.11 -19.70 -8.81
CA TYR A 111 -0.89 -19.84 -9.62
C TYR A 111 0.33 -19.89 -8.69
#